data_AF-A0A183JA94-F1
#
_entry.id   AF-A0A183JA94-F1
#
_cell.length_a   1.000
_cell.length_b   1.000
_cell.length_c   1.000
_cell.angle_alpha   90.00
_cell.angle_beta   90.00
_cell.angle_gamma   90.00
#
_symmetry.space_group_name_H-M   'P 1'
#
loop_
_entity.id
_entity.type
_entity.pdbx_description
1 polymer ?
#
loop_
_entity_poly.entity_id
_entity_poly.type
_entity_poly.pdbx_seq_one_letter_code
_entity_poly.pdbx_strand_id
1 'polypeptide(L)'
;MHEIAGFGRCACLLQAFQEGIYQETKDNEECGRKEVFFYQADNGQYVPRAILIDLEPRVINAVLNSEYAELYNRENICISKDGGGAGNIWTEGYSQGNHVCDDVFDILDREVDNCDNMEGFILCHSIAGGTGSGLSSFFLEHIHDRYFATFDCCLRVLFSITRGHIIFVLRSKNE
;
A
#
# COMPACT_ATOMS: atom_id res chain seq x y z
N MET A 1 -5.99 -28.21 -5.56
CA MET A 1 -6.93 -27.60 -6.53
C MET A 1 -7.63 -26.47 -5.77
N HIS A 2 -7.00 -25.30 -5.70
CA HIS A 2 -7.57 -24.12 -5.03
C HIS A 2 -7.82 -23.08 -6.10
N GLU A 3 -9.09 -22.98 -6.51
CA GLU A 3 -9.58 -21.90 -7.36
C GLU A 3 -9.56 -20.62 -6.53
N ILE A 4 -8.52 -19.80 -6.71
CA ILE A 4 -8.50 -18.42 -6.23
C ILE A 4 -9.43 -17.63 -7.17
N ALA A 5 -10.71 -17.65 -6.85
CA ALA A 5 -11.74 -16.92 -7.56
C ALA A 5 -11.56 -15.41 -7.34
N GLY A 6 -10.98 -14.73 -8.33
CA GLY A 6 -11.37 -13.37 -8.72
C GLY A 6 -11.12 -12.23 -7.73
N PHE A 7 -10.00 -12.21 -7.02
CA PHE A 7 -9.49 -10.98 -6.39
C PHE A 7 -8.41 -10.36 -7.31
N GLY A 8 -8.31 -9.03 -7.36
CA GLY A 8 -7.31 -8.35 -8.18
C GLY A 8 -5.92 -8.90 -7.88
N ARG A 9 -5.27 -9.54 -8.86
CA ARG A 9 -4.02 -10.28 -8.69
C ARG A 9 -2.87 -9.44 -8.09
N CYS A 10 -2.94 -8.10 -8.13
CA CYS A 10 -1.99 -7.22 -7.42
C CYS A 10 -2.09 -7.38 -5.90
N ALA A 11 -3.31 -7.27 -5.34
CA ALA A 11 -3.53 -7.36 -3.90
C ALA A 11 -3.17 -8.76 -3.40
N CYS A 12 -3.56 -9.81 -4.12
CA CYS A 12 -3.18 -11.18 -3.77
C CYS A 12 -1.67 -11.43 -3.84
N LEU A 13 -0.94 -10.82 -4.78
CA LEU A 13 0.52 -11.02 -4.89
C LEU A 13 1.26 -10.30 -3.76
N LEU A 14 0.85 -9.08 -3.41
CA LEU A 14 1.46 -8.36 -2.28
C LEU A 14 1.03 -8.97 -0.95
N GLN A 15 -0.22 -9.42 -0.86
CA GLN A 15 -0.71 -10.16 0.29
C GLN A 15 0.05 -11.49 0.44
N ALA A 16 0.28 -12.24 -0.63
CA ALA A 16 1.11 -13.45 -0.59
C ALA A 16 2.59 -13.14 -0.28
N PHE A 17 3.09 -11.97 -0.69
CA PHE A 17 4.44 -11.50 -0.34
C PHE A 17 4.52 -11.11 1.14
N GLN A 18 3.55 -10.37 1.66
CA GLN A 18 3.45 -9.99 3.06
C GLN A 18 3.15 -11.19 3.95
N GLU A 19 2.34 -12.15 3.49
CA GLU A 19 2.11 -13.44 4.14
C GLU A 19 3.37 -14.30 4.12
N GLY A 20 4.07 -14.36 2.98
CA GLY A 20 5.35 -15.06 2.87
C GLY A 20 6.35 -14.52 3.88
N ILE A 21 6.50 -13.19 3.94
CA ILE A 21 7.32 -12.55 4.97
C ILE A 21 6.75 -12.84 6.36
N TYR A 22 5.45 -12.66 6.59
CA TYR A 22 4.82 -12.86 7.90
C TYR A 22 5.01 -14.30 8.43
N GLN A 23 4.82 -15.32 7.59
CA GLN A 23 5.01 -16.72 7.95
C GLN A 23 6.50 -17.04 8.15
N GLU A 24 7.39 -16.61 7.23
CA GLU A 24 8.84 -16.73 7.44
C GLU A 24 9.30 -16.06 8.74
N THR A 25 8.63 -14.97 9.14
CA THR A 25 8.91 -14.23 10.37
C THR A 25 8.28 -14.84 11.62
N LYS A 26 7.22 -15.64 11.51
CA LYS A 26 6.73 -16.47 12.62
C LYS A 26 7.66 -17.63 12.89
N ASP A 27 8.22 -18.22 11.84
CA ASP A 27 9.04 -19.44 11.94
C ASP A 27 10.51 -19.17 12.30
N ASN A 28 11.03 -17.95 12.08
CA ASN A 28 12.40 -17.56 12.41
C ASN A 28 12.45 -16.37 13.39
N GLU A 29 12.85 -16.60 14.64
CA GLU A 29 13.02 -15.56 15.68
C GLU A 29 14.18 -14.58 15.40
N GLU A 30 15.19 -14.95 14.61
CA GLU A 30 16.41 -14.16 14.38
C GLU A 30 16.35 -13.14 13.22
N CYS A 31 15.18 -12.81 12.68
CA CYS A 31 15.12 -11.96 11.49
C CYS A 31 15.02 -10.47 11.85
N GLY A 32 16.15 -9.78 11.96
CA GLY A 32 16.24 -8.30 11.97
C GLY A 32 15.73 -7.61 10.69
N ARG A 33 14.94 -8.30 9.85
CA ARG A 33 14.22 -7.74 8.70
C ARG A 33 12.73 -7.54 8.96
N LYS A 34 12.21 -7.95 10.14
CA LYS A 34 10.79 -7.81 10.51
C LYS A 34 10.37 -6.34 10.62
N GLU A 35 11.16 -5.58 11.36
CA GLU A 35 10.95 -4.17 11.71
C GLU A 35 10.94 -3.25 10.47
N VAL A 36 11.54 -3.72 9.38
CA VAL A 36 11.61 -3.02 8.09
C VAL A 36 10.23 -2.84 7.47
N PHE A 37 9.36 -3.86 7.56
CA PHE A 37 8.06 -3.90 6.89
C PHE A 37 6.88 -3.98 7.87
N PHE A 38 7.12 -4.34 9.13
CA PHE A 38 6.10 -4.49 10.16
C PHE A 38 6.48 -3.70 11.40
N TYR A 39 5.47 -3.18 12.10
CA TYR A 39 5.62 -2.72 13.47
C TYR A 39 4.83 -3.64 14.41
N GLN A 40 5.24 -3.72 15.66
CA GLN A 40 4.55 -4.49 16.68
C GLN A 40 3.53 -3.59 17.39
N ALA A 41 2.25 -3.94 17.33
CA ALA A 41 1.21 -3.28 18.09
C ALA A 41 1.21 -3.72 19.57
N ASP A 42 0.57 -2.94 20.45
CA ASP A 42 0.53 -3.19 21.90
C ASP A 42 -0.04 -4.56 22.29
N ASN A 43 -0.89 -5.14 21.44
CA ASN A 43 -1.47 -6.47 21.60
C ASN A 43 -0.50 -7.61 21.19
N GLY A 44 0.73 -7.28 20.80
CA GLY A 44 1.76 -8.22 20.33
C GLY A 44 1.61 -8.65 18.87
N GLN A 45 0.62 -8.12 18.14
CA GLN A 45 0.40 -8.42 16.73
C GLN A 45 1.34 -7.60 15.84
N TYR A 46 1.91 -8.23 14.81
CA TYR A 46 2.67 -7.52 13.78
C TYR A 46 1.73 -6.96 12.72
N VAL A 47 1.79 -5.65 12.53
CA VAL A 47 0.99 -4.90 11.57
C VAL A 47 1.92 -4.42 10.45
N PRO A 48 1.58 -4.66 9.17
CA PRO A 48 2.39 -4.19 8.05
C PRO A 48 2.32 -2.66 7.96
N ARG A 49 3.47 -2.04 7.71
CA ARG A 49 3.60 -0.61 7.37
C ARG A 49 3.14 -0.40 5.93
N ALA A 50 1.81 -0.44 5.75
CA ALA A 50 1.17 -0.36 4.46
C ALA A 50 -0.01 0.59 4.46
N ILE A 51 -0.13 1.38 3.39
CA ILE A 51 -1.29 2.25 3.14
C ILE A 51 -2.04 1.71 1.93
N LEU A 52 -3.34 1.45 2.11
CA LEU A 52 -4.23 0.94 1.06
C LEU A 52 -5.07 2.09 0.51
N ILE A 53 -4.98 2.32 -0.80
CA ILE A 53 -5.71 3.41 -1.46
C ILE A 53 -6.50 2.84 -2.64
N ASP A 54 -7.79 3.15 -2.68
CA ASP A 54 -8.66 2.87 -3.83
C ASP A 54 -9.71 3.97 -4.02
N LEU A 55 -10.11 4.21 -5.27
CA LEU A 55 -11.21 5.11 -5.60
C LEU A 55 -12.57 4.39 -5.50
N GLU A 56 -12.57 3.06 -5.41
CA GLU A 56 -13.78 2.25 -5.25
C GLU A 56 -13.76 1.46 -3.92
N PRO A 57 -14.86 1.46 -3.15
CA PRO A 57 -14.91 0.74 -1.88
C PRO A 57 -14.94 -0.79 -2.06
N ARG A 58 -15.23 -1.29 -3.27
CA ARG A 58 -15.49 -2.71 -3.52
C ARG A 58 -14.31 -3.60 -3.10
N VAL A 59 -13.09 -3.19 -3.42
CA VAL A 59 -11.89 -3.99 -3.16
C VAL A 59 -11.54 -3.92 -1.68
N ILE A 60 -11.52 -2.71 -1.13
CA ILE A 60 -11.20 -2.48 0.28
C ILE A 60 -12.19 -3.22 1.18
N ASN A 61 -13.49 -3.17 0.86
CA ASN A 61 -14.50 -3.96 1.57
C ASN A 61 -14.24 -5.47 1.46
N ALA A 62 -13.71 -5.95 0.33
CA ALA A 62 -13.41 -7.37 0.19
C ALA A 62 -12.20 -7.78 1.06
N VAL A 63 -11.19 -6.92 1.21
CA VAL A 63 -10.07 -7.13 2.16
C VAL A 63 -10.58 -7.07 3.61
N LEU A 64 -11.42 -6.09 3.94
CA LEU A 64 -11.98 -5.91 5.29
C LEU A 64 -12.99 -6.99 5.70
N ASN A 65 -13.51 -7.77 4.75
CA ASN A 65 -14.36 -8.94 5.01
C ASN A 65 -13.59 -10.26 4.88
N SER A 66 -12.28 -10.21 4.62
CA SER A 66 -11.43 -11.40 4.58
C SER A 66 -10.93 -11.77 5.98
N GLU A 67 -10.34 -12.96 6.11
CA GLU A 67 -9.64 -13.39 7.33
C GLU A 67 -8.45 -12.50 7.70
N TYR A 68 -8.02 -11.61 6.79
CA TYR A 68 -6.89 -10.68 6.96
C TYR A 68 -7.34 -9.27 7.34
N ALA A 69 -8.62 -9.05 7.62
CA ALA A 69 -9.15 -7.75 7.99
C ALA A 69 -8.47 -7.15 9.23
N GLU A 70 -8.05 -8.01 10.17
CA GLU A 70 -7.36 -7.61 11.41
C GLU A 70 -5.86 -7.39 11.21
N LEU A 71 -5.30 -7.76 10.05
CA LEU A 71 -3.88 -7.55 9.76
C LEU A 71 -3.57 -6.09 9.47
N TYR A 72 -4.46 -5.39 8.77
CA TYR A 72 -4.23 -4.01 8.34
C TYR A 72 -4.76 -2.99 9.34
N ASN A 73 -3.99 -1.91 9.55
CA ASN A 73 -4.49 -0.76 10.29
C ASN A 73 -5.60 -0.06 9.48
N ARG A 74 -6.80 0.04 10.06
CA ARG A 74 -7.96 0.71 9.43
C ARG A 74 -7.71 2.19 9.18
N GLU A 75 -6.84 2.82 9.97
CA GLU A 75 -6.48 4.23 9.78
C GLU A 75 -5.54 4.44 8.58
N ASN A 76 -4.96 3.37 8.03
CA ASN A 76 -4.10 3.42 6.85
C ASN A 76 -4.86 3.04 5.57
N ILE A 77 -6.19 3.13 5.60
CA ILE A 77 -7.06 2.82 4.48
C ILE A 77 -7.73 4.12 4.01
N CYS A 78 -7.44 4.51 2.78
CA CYS A 78 -8.05 5.66 2.13
C CYS A 78 -8.99 5.20 1.01
N ILE A 79 -10.24 5.67 1.06
CA ILE A 79 -11.24 5.43 0.02
C ILE A 79 -11.79 6.77 -0.46
N SER A 80 -11.89 6.98 -1.77
CA SER A 80 -12.53 8.18 -2.30
C SER A 80 -13.99 8.30 -1.85
N LYS A 81 -14.37 9.48 -1.35
CA LYS A 81 -15.73 9.82 -0.90
C LYS A 81 -16.72 9.91 -2.08
N ASP A 82 -16.21 10.20 -3.28
CA ASP A 82 -17.03 10.39 -4.48
C ASP A 82 -17.46 9.05 -5.13
N GLY A 83 -16.79 7.94 -4.79
CA GLY A 83 -17.20 6.58 -5.14
C GLY A 83 -17.27 6.24 -6.64
N GLY A 84 -16.84 7.15 -7.52
CA GLY A 84 -17.00 7.02 -8.98
C GLY A 84 -15.98 6.11 -9.66
N GLY A 85 -14.89 5.74 -8.97
CA GLY A 85 -13.77 5.03 -9.60
C GLY A 85 -13.14 5.81 -10.77
N ALA A 86 -12.14 5.22 -11.42
CA ALA A 86 -11.51 5.81 -12.60
C ALA A 86 -11.98 5.20 -13.93
N GLY A 87 -12.86 4.20 -13.92
CA GLY A 87 -13.42 3.61 -15.15
C GLY A 87 -12.41 2.99 -16.13
N ASN A 88 -11.20 2.63 -15.67
CA ASN A 88 -10.06 2.26 -16.52
C ASN A 88 -9.53 3.39 -17.44
N ILE A 89 -9.74 4.65 -17.05
CA ILE A 89 -9.23 5.83 -17.73
C ILE A 89 -8.12 6.45 -16.87
N TRP A 90 -6.93 6.63 -17.45
CA TRP A 90 -5.77 7.19 -16.74
C TRP A 90 -6.02 8.63 -16.27
N THR A 91 -6.59 9.48 -17.12
CA THR A 91 -6.84 10.89 -16.81
C THR A 91 -7.81 11.07 -15.66
N GLU A 92 -8.85 10.23 -15.58
CA GLU A 92 -9.78 10.23 -14.46
C GLU A 92 -9.06 9.84 -13.16
N GLY A 93 -8.25 8.77 -13.19
CA GLY A 93 -7.47 8.36 -12.03
C GLY A 93 -6.49 9.42 -11.54
N TYR A 94 -5.81 10.11 -12.46
CA TYR A 94 -4.88 11.20 -12.14
C TYR A 94 -5.62 12.42 -11.57
N SER A 95 -6.72 12.84 -12.20
CA SER A 95 -7.50 14.00 -11.76
C SER A 95 -8.10 13.81 -10.37
N GLN A 96 -8.61 12.60 -10.09
CA GLN A 96 -9.16 12.22 -8.79
C GLN A 96 -8.10 12.21 -7.68
N GLY A 97 -6.80 12.14 -8.04
CA GLY A 97 -5.69 12.25 -7.09
C GLY A 97 -5.77 13.50 -6.23
N ASN A 98 -6.18 14.64 -6.79
CA ASN A 98 -6.33 15.87 -6.02
C ASN A 98 -7.34 15.76 -4.88
N HIS A 99 -8.40 14.97 -5.04
CA HIS A 99 -9.45 14.84 -4.02
C HIS A 99 -9.03 13.98 -2.83
N VAL A 100 -8.12 13.03 -3.06
CA VAL A 100 -7.63 12.10 -2.03
C VAL A 100 -6.21 12.44 -1.57
N CYS A 101 -5.59 13.46 -2.17
CA CYS A 101 -4.20 13.84 -1.92
C CYS A 101 -3.96 14.14 -0.44
N ASP A 102 -4.70 15.08 0.12
CA ASP A 102 -4.52 15.52 1.51
C ASP A 102 -4.72 14.35 2.50
N ASP A 103 -5.81 13.60 2.33
CA ASP A 103 -6.13 12.43 3.17
C ASP A 103 -5.00 11.36 3.11
N VAL A 104 -4.37 11.15 1.95
CA VAL A 104 -3.27 10.19 1.80
C VAL A 104 -1.96 10.72 2.37
N PHE A 105 -1.64 12.00 2.16
CA PHE A 105 -0.41 12.59 2.69
C PHE A 105 -0.43 12.73 4.21
N ASP A 106 -1.59 12.99 4.82
CA ASP A 106 -1.73 12.98 6.28
C ASP A 106 -1.41 11.59 6.88
N ILE A 107 -1.85 10.52 6.20
CA ILE A 107 -1.53 9.14 6.61
C ILE A 107 -0.04 8.85 6.37
N LEU A 108 0.50 9.24 5.22
CA LEU A 108 1.92 9.05 4.88
C LEU A 108 2.82 9.74 5.89
N ASP A 109 2.58 11.02 6.18
CA ASP A 109 3.39 11.80 7.14
C ASP A 109 3.39 11.14 8.52
N ARG A 110 2.23 10.71 9.02
CA ARG A 110 2.13 9.96 10.28
C ARG A 110 2.94 8.67 10.26
N GLU A 111 2.86 7.90 9.18
CA GLU A 111 3.58 6.62 9.07
C GLU A 111 5.10 6.82 8.90
N VAL A 112 5.51 7.90 8.23
CA VAL A 112 6.92 8.31 8.10
C VAL A 112 7.47 8.76 9.46
N ASP A 113 6.71 9.54 10.22
CA ASP A 113 7.09 9.97 11.58
C ASP A 113 7.20 8.79 12.55
N ASN A 114 6.47 7.70 12.31
CA ASN A 114 6.56 6.44 13.05
C ASN A 114 7.74 5.53 12.62
N CYS A 115 8.58 5.98 11.68
CA CYS A 115 9.78 5.27 11.24
C CYS A 115 11.04 5.99 11.74
N ASP A 116 11.93 5.27 12.45
CA ASP A 116 13.18 5.86 12.95
C ASP A 116 14.11 6.30 11.81
N ASN A 117 14.22 5.47 10.76
CA ASN A 117 15.07 5.72 9.59
C ASN A 117 14.41 5.19 8.31
N MET A 118 13.58 6.00 7.66
CA MET A 118 12.98 5.64 6.38
C MET A 118 14.05 5.53 5.26
N GLU A 119 14.00 4.47 4.46
CA GLU A 119 14.85 4.27 3.27
C GLU A 119 14.09 4.67 2.00
N GLY A 120 12.79 4.38 1.93
CA GLY A 120 11.97 4.75 0.79
C GLY A 120 10.61 4.05 0.76
N PHE A 121 9.89 4.31 -0.33
CA PHE A 121 8.55 3.80 -0.60
C PHE A 121 8.58 2.71 -1.68
N ILE A 122 7.83 1.64 -1.47
CA ILE A 122 7.50 0.67 -2.51
C ILE A 122 6.06 0.95 -2.94
N LEU A 123 5.88 1.26 -4.22
CA LEU A 123 4.58 1.57 -4.80
C LEU A 123 4.10 0.35 -5.60
N CYS A 124 3.04 -0.28 -5.12
CA CYS A 124 2.47 -1.44 -5.79
C CYS A 124 1.18 -1.04 -6.48
N HIS A 125 1.16 -1.07 -7.82
CA HIS A 125 0.00 -0.63 -8.57
C HIS A 125 -0.21 -1.40 -9.87
N SER A 126 -1.40 -1.20 -10.46
CA SER A 126 -1.71 -1.73 -11.78
C SER A 126 -1.35 -0.73 -12.87
N ILE A 127 -0.69 -1.19 -13.94
CA ILE A 127 -0.48 -0.36 -15.14
C ILE A 127 -1.76 -0.28 -15.99
N ALA A 128 -2.54 -1.36 -16.03
CA ALA A 128 -3.68 -1.47 -16.94
C ALA A 128 -4.97 -0.81 -16.43
N GLY A 129 -5.05 -0.51 -15.12
CA GLY A 129 -6.23 0.13 -14.51
C GLY A 129 -6.11 1.65 -14.46
N GLY A 130 -7.23 2.37 -14.53
CA GLY A 130 -7.28 3.84 -14.49
C GLY A 130 -6.86 4.39 -13.14
N THR A 131 -7.36 3.81 -12.04
CA THR A 131 -6.95 4.14 -10.68
C THR A 131 -5.49 3.79 -10.49
N GLY A 132 -5.14 2.53 -10.77
CA GLY A 132 -3.79 2.03 -10.54
C GLY A 132 -2.71 2.78 -11.32
N SER A 133 -2.97 3.27 -12.53
CA SER A 133 -1.97 3.97 -13.34
C SER A 133 -2.03 5.48 -13.20
N GLY A 134 -3.24 6.06 -13.20
CA GLY A 134 -3.45 7.51 -13.10
C GLY A 134 -3.13 8.03 -11.71
N LEU A 135 -3.75 7.43 -10.69
CA LEU A 135 -3.57 7.85 -9.30
C LEU A 135 -2.13 7.62 -8.83
N SER A 136 -1.48 6.56 -9.32
CA SER A 136 -0.10 6.25 -8.94
C SER A 136 0.90 7.22 -9.55
N SER A 137 0.66 7.65 -10.81
CA SER A 137 1.46 8.67 -11.47
C SER A 137 1.37 10.00 -10.70
N PHE A 138 0.15 10.38 -10.30
CA PHE A 138 -0.08 11.58 -9.48
C PHE A 138 0.70 11.52 -8.16
N PHE A 139 0.55 10.44 -7.38
CA PHE A 139 1.25 10.33 -6.10
C PHE A 139 2.76 10.23 -6.27
N LEU A 140 3.24 9.58 -7.33
CA LEU A 140 4.67 9.48 -7.58
C LEU A 140 5.32 10.86 -7.74
N GLU A 141 4.69 11.74 -8.51
CA GLU A 141 5.16 13.12 -8.70
C GLU A 141 5.17 13.89 -7.37
N HIS A 142 4.10 13.79 -6.57
CA HIS A 142 3.97 14.53 -5.32
C HIS A 142 4.87 13.98 -4.19
N ILE A 143 5.07 12.67 -4.12
CA ILE A 143 5.96 12.03 -3.14
C ILE A 143 7.41 12.36 -3.46
N HIS A 144 7.77 12.34 -4.74
CA HIS A 144 9.06 12.85 -5.18
C HIS A 144 9.22 14.30 -4.68
N ASP A 145 8.32 15.20 -5.00
CA ASP A 145 8.49 16.61 -4.60
C ASP A 145 8.51 16.83 -3.07
N ARG A 146 7.76 16.04 -2.28
CA ARG A 146 7.69 16.16 -0.82
C ARG A 146 8.88 15.53 -0.08
N TYR A 147 9.39 14.37 -0.53
CA TYR A 147 10.38 13.58 0.21
C TYR A 147 11.75 13.44 -0.48
N PHE A 148 11.94 13.97 -1.69
CA PHE A 148 13.18 13.84 -2.47
C PHE A 148 14.43 14.44 -1.83
N ALA A 149 14.28 15.43 -0.96
CA ALA A 149 15.43 16.04 -0.26
C ALA A 149 16.00 15.15 0.86
N THR A 150 15.22 14.19 1.36
CA THR A 150 15.55 13.48 2.61
C THR A 150 16.00 12.03 2.37
N PHE A 151 15.65 11.42 1.23
CA PHE A 151 15.85 9.98 1.03
C PHE A 151 16.30 9.64 -0.40
N ASP A 152 17.20 8.66 -0.52
CA ASP A 152 17.49 7.96 -1.77
C ASP A 152 16.30 7.03 -2.06
N CYS A 153 15.14 7.63 -2.36
CA CYS A 153 13.86 6.95 -2.54
C CYS A 153 13.98 5.95 -3.68
N CYS A 154 14.30 4.70 -3.35
CA CYS A 154 14.25 3.60 -4.29
C CYS A 154 12.77 3.25 -4.53
N LEU A 155 12.09 4.04 -5.35
CA LEU A 155 10.73 3.75 -5.78
C LEU A 155 10.74 2.47 -6.59
N ARG A 156 10.36 1.38 -5.94
CA ARG A 156 10.16 0.10 -6.62
C ARG A 156 8.72 -0.02 -7.02
N VAL A 157 8.48 0.08 -8.32
CA VAL A 157 7.18 -0.17 -8.90
C VAL A 157 7.01 -1.68 -9.11
N LEU A 158 6.15 -2.29 -8.32
CA LEU A 158 5.72 -3.67 -8.56
C LEU A 158 4.48 -3.64 -9.44
N PHE A 159 4.65 -4.12 -10.66
CA PHE A 159 3.61 -4.12 -11.66
C PHE A 159 2.75 -5.38 -11.56
N SER A 160 1.43 -5.22 -11.56
CA SER A 160 0.54 -6.33 -11.87
C SER A 160 -0.54 -5.95 -12.88
N ILE A 161 -0.91 -6.93 -13.69
CA ILE A 161 -1.69 -6.80 -14.93
C ILE A 161 -3.20 -6.66 -14.63
N THR A 162 -3.61 -6.63 -13.36
CA THR A 162 -5.01 -6.57 -12.95
C THR A 162 -5.35 -5.31 -12.17
N ARG A 163 -6.62 -4.89 -12.22
CA ARG A 163 -7.14 -3.61 -11.71
C ARG A 163 -6.58 -3.16 -10.35
N GLY A 164 -5.96 -1.98 -10.36
CA GLY A 164 -6.39 -0.78 -9.63
C GLY A 164 -6.32 -0.73 -8.12
N HIS A 165 -5.14 -0.90 -7.50
CA HIS A 165 -4.90 -0.48 -6.11
C HIS A 165 -3.55 0.23 -6.07
N ILE A 166 -3.35 1.07 -5.06
CA ILE A 166 -2.01 1.55 -4.69
C ILE A 166 -1.74 1.07 -3.27
N ILE A 167 -0.65 0.33 -3.11
CA ILE A 167 -0.13 -0.01 -1.80
C ILE A 167 1.24 0.65 -1.65
N PHE A 168 1.35 1.54 -0.69
CA PHE A 168 2.63 2.06 -0.23
C PHE A 168 3.17 1.14 0.83
N VAL A 169 4.34 0.55 0.62
CA VAL A 169 5.07 -0.13 1.69
C VAL A 169 6.28 0.71 2.06
N LEU A 170 6.36 1.10 3.33
CA LEU A 170 7.49 1.81 3.87
C LEU A 170 8.61 0.81 4.19
N ARG A 171 9.84 1.19 3.87
CA ARG A 171 11.03 0.42 4.20
C ARG A 171 11.89 1.21 5.18
N SER A 172 12.10 0.68 6.38
CA SER A 172 13.05 1.24 7.36
C SER A 172 14.42 0.55 7.26
N LYS A 173 15.52 1.24 7.58
CA LYS A 173 16.82 0.59 7.83
C LYS A 173 16.94 0.20 9.29
N ASN A 174 17.43 -1.00 9.56
CA ASN A 174 17.97 -1.35 10.87
C ASN A 174 19.43 -0.87 10.93
N GLU A 175 19.82 -0.23 12.04
CA GLU A 175 21.21 0.14 12.35
C GLU A 175 22.13 -1.08 12.44
#